data_AF-A0A941I987-F1
#
_entry.id   AF-A0A941I987-F1
#
_cell.length_a   1.000
_cell.length_b   1.000
_cell.length_c   1.000
_cell.angle_alpha   90.00
_cell.angle_beta   90.00
_cell.angle_gamma   90.00
#
_symmetry.space_group_name_H-M   'P 1'
#
loop_
_entity.id
_entity.type
_entity.pdbx_description
1 polymer ?
#
loop_
_entity_poly.entity_id
_entity_poly.type
_entity_poly.pdbx_seq_one_letter_code
_entity_poly.pdbx_strand_id
1 'polypeptide(L)' 'LRQNHSVLKSLGSYDKDLGRVLQGFAHAIDALNSLRNNGSVAHPSEDLLGEAEAHLAVNASRTIFNYISTKVGH' A
#
# COMPACT_ATOMS: atom_id res chain seq x y z
N LEU A 1 -8.20 -3.50 -9.57
CA LEU A 1 -8.88 -4.15 -8.41
C LEU A 1 -10.23 -3.52 -8.05
N ARG A 2 -10.30 -2.23 -7.64
CA ARG A 2 -11.55 -1.60 -7.14
C ARG A 2 -12.74 -1.66 -8.13
N GLN A 3 -12.50 -1.45 -9.42
CA GLN A 3 -13.55 -1.52 -10.45
C GLN A 3 -14.11 -2.94 -10.67
N ASN A 4 -13.32 -3.96 -10.33
CA ASN A 4 -13.59 -5.36 -10.68
C ASN A 4 -13.97 -6.22 -9.46
N HIS A 5 -13.88 -5.70 -8.22
CA HIS A 5 -14.22 -6.45 -7.01
C HIS A 5 -15.46 -5.84 -6.33
N SER A 6 -16.55 -6.62 -6.22
CA SER A 6 -17.85 -6.15 -5.71
C SER A 6 -17.74 -5.52 -4.31
N VAL A 7 -16.94 -6.10 -3.41
CA VAL A 7 -16.75 -5.63 -2.04
C VAL A 7 -15.99 -4.29 -1.94
N LEU A 8 -15.32 -3.87 -3.02
CA LEU A 8 -14.58 -2.61 -3.08
C LEU A 8 -15.34 -1.49 -3.82
N LYS A 9 -16.50 -1.79 -4.42
CA LYS A 9 -17.31 -0.80 -5.17
C LYS A 9 -18.09 0.16 -4.29
N SER A 10 -18.51 -0.27 -3.09
CA SER A 10 -19.23 0.56 -2.12
C SER A 10 -18.65 0.33 -0.73
N LEU A 11 -18.16 1.40 -0.10
CA LEU A 11 -17.57 1.36 1.24
C LEU A 11 -18.56 1.87 2.33
N GLY A 12 -19.85 1.87 2.02
CA GLY A 12 -20.92 2.28 2.94
C GLY A 12 -21.00 3.80 3.12
N SER A 13 -21.45 4.26 4.30
CA SER A 13 -21.75 5.66 4.59
C SER A 13 -20.57 6.63 4.47
N TYR A 14 -19.33 6.10 4.43
CA TYR A 14 -18.10 6.89 4.34
C TYR A 14 -17.36 6.68 3.00
N ASP A 15 -18.05 6.26 1.94
CA ASP A 15 -17.42 5.89 0.66
C ASP A 15 -16.49 6.96 0.07
N LYS A 16 -16.87 8.23 0.16
CA LYS A 16 -16.06 9.34 -0.36
C LYS A 16 -14.72 9.47 0.37
N ASP A 17 -14.74 9.45 1.70
CA ASP A 17 -13.54 9.69 2.49
C ASP A 17 -12.64 8.45 2.52
N LEU A 18 -13.23 7.26 2.64
CA LEU A 18 -12.47 6.01 2.49
C LEU A 18 -11.92 5.86 1.07
N GLY A 19 -12.65 6.30 0.04
CA GLY A 19 -12.17 6.36 -1.33
C GLY A 19 -10.90 7.21 -1.46
N ARG A 20 -10.87 8.39 -0.83
CA ARG A 20 -9.67 9.25 -0.77
C ARG A 20 -8.50 8.59 -0.06
N VAL A 21 -8.75 7.94 1.08
CA VAL A 21 -7.71 7.19 1.82
C VAL A 21 -7.13 6.08 0.95
N LEU A 22 -7.97 5.29 0.28
CA LEU A 22 -7.52 4.22 -0.61
C LEU A 22 -6.77 4.74 -1.83
N GLN A 23 -7.17 5.89 -2.37
CA GLN A 23 -6.44 6.57 -3.45
C GLN A 23 -5.03 6.96 -2.99
N GLY A 24 -4.90 7.54 -1.78
CA GLY A 24 -3.60 7.87 -1.19
C GLY A 24 -2.71 6.64 -1.01
N PHE A 25 -3.27 5.54 -0.51
CA PHE A 25 -2.54 4.28 -0.40
C PHE A 25 -2.17 3.67 -1.76
N ALA A 26 -2.98 3.86 -2.81
CA ALA A 26 -2.61 3.42 -4.16
C ALA A 26 -1.35 4.15 -4.66
N HIS A 27 -1.25 5.46 -4.42
CA HIS A 27 -0.02 6.22 -4.72
C HIS A 27 1.15 5.77 -3.86
N ALA A 28 0.92 5.44 -2.58
CA ALA A 28 1.96 4.92 -1.70
C ALA A 28 2.51 3.57 -2.19
N ILE A 29 1.65 2.63 -2.62
CA ILE A 29 2.09 1.34 -3.21
C ILE A 29 2.99 1.58 -4.43
N ASP A 30 2.58 2.49 -5.31
CA ASP A 30 3.34 2.79 -6.52
C ASP A 30 4.74 3.30 -6.19
N ALA A 31 4.86 4.23 -5.23
CA ALA A 31 6.14 4.73 -4.74
C ALA A 31 6.98 3.64 -4.02
N LEU A 32 6.33 2.76 -3.25
CA LEU A 32 6.98 1.65 -2.55
C LEU A 32 7.68 0.67 -3.50
N ASN A 33 7.21 0.53 -4.75
CA ASN A 33 7.91 -0.27 -5.75
C ASN A 33 9.31 0.29 -6.05
N SER A 34 9.45 1.63 -6.16
CA SER A 34 10.76 2.26 -6.34
C SER A 34 11.65 2.04 -5.12
N LEU A 35 11.11 2.20 -3.91
CA LEU A 35 11.85 2.00 -2.67
C LEU A 35 12.33 0.55 -2.50
N ARG A 36 11.50 -0.43 -2.88
CA ARG A 36 11.90 -1.84 -2.91
C ARG A 36 13.04 -2.09 -3.90
N ASN A 37 12.94 -1.53 -5.10
CA ASN A 37 13.88 -1.80 -6.18
C ASN A 37 15.21 -1.06 -6.00
N ASN A 38 15.20 0.12 -5.39
CA ASN A 38 16.36 1.01 -5.37
C ASN A 38 16.88 1.32 -3.97
N GLY A 39 16.08 1.15 -2.91
CA GLY A 39 16.44 1.51 -1.53
C GLY A 39 16.48 0.31 -0.58
N SER A 40 16.44 -0.91 -1.10
CA SER A 40 16.45 -2.13 -0.28
C SER A 40 17.52 -3.11 -0.73
N VAL A 41 17.97 -3.96 0.20
CA VAL A 41 18.95 -5.03 -0.05
C VAL A 41 18.47 -6.10 -1.04
N ALA A 42 17.20 -6.06 -1.46
CA ALA A 42 16.67 -6.97 -2.48
C ALA A 42 17.32 -6.75 -3.86
N HIS A 43 17.95 -5.60 -4.07
CA HIS A 43 18.73 -5.28 -5.26
C HIS A 43 20.08 -4.66 -4.86
N PRO A 44 21.11 -4.76 -5.72
CA PRO A 44 22.42 -4.16 -5.45
C PRO A 44 22.35 -2.63 -5.60
N SER A 45 21.86 -1.98 -4.55
CA SER A 45 21.83 -0.52 -4.39
C SER A 45 22.80 -0.07 -3.31
N GLU A 46 23.59 0.97 -3.60
CA GLU A 46 24.49 1.59 -2.62
C GLU A 46 23.78 2.57 -1.69
N ASP A 47 22.62 3.11 -2.12
CA ASP A 47 21.82 4.08 -1.36
C ASP A 47 20.61 3.38 -0.72
N LEU A 48 20.82 2.82 0.46
CA LEU A 48 19.79 2.11 1.21
C LEU A 48 18.93 3.07 2.04
N LEU A 49 17.67 2.72 2.24
CA LEU A 49 16.83 3.43 3.18
C LEU A 49 17.42 3.42 4.59
N GLY A 50 17.31 4.57 5.26
CA GLY A 50 17.48 4.67 6.70
C GLY A 50 16.48 3.78 7.43
N GLU A 51 16.79 3.44 8.68
CA GLU A 51 15.99 2.53 9.50
C GLU A 51 14.53 3.00 9.63
N ALA A 52 14.32 4.29 9.87
CA ALA A 52 12.97 4.86 10.01
C ALA A 52 12.15 4.75 8.72
N GLU A 53 12.75 5.07 7.57
CA GLU A 53 12.10 4.97 6.26
C GLU A 53 11.82 3.51 5.88
N ALA A 54 12.74 2.61 6.20
CA ALA A 54 12.55 1.17 6.03
C ALA A 54 11.35 0.68 6.86
N HIS A 55 11.23 1.08 8.12
CA HIS A 55 10.08 0.76 8.96
C HIS A 55 8.78 1.36 8.43
N LEU A 56 8.79 2.61 7.95
CA LEU A 56 7.63 3.23 7.32
C LEU A 56 7.17 2.41 6.11
N ALA A 57 8.10 2.02 5.24
CA ALA A 57 7.79 1.26 4.03
C ALA A 57 7.17 -0.11 4.34
N VAL A 58 7.74 -0.83 5.32
CA VAL A 58 7.23 -2.12 5.79
C VAL A 58 5.84 -1.97 6.41
N ASN A 59 5.65 -1.02 7.31
CA ASN A 59 4.38 -0.84 8.03
C ASN A 59 3.25 -0.33 7.13
N ALA A 60 3.57 0.55 6.18
CA ALA A 60 2.62 1.00 5.16
C ALA A 60 2.16 -0.19 4.31
N SER A 61 3.10 -0.98 3.79
CA SER A 61 2.79 -2.19 3.02
C SER A 61 1.89 -3.14 3.81
N ARG A 62 2.25 -3.42 5.06
CA ARG A 62 1.52 -4.35 5.94
C ARG A 62 0.08 -3.88 6.22
N THR A 63 -0.10 -2.58 6.45
CA THR A 63 -1.42 -1.97 6.64
C THR A 63 -2.32 -2.19 5.43
N ILE A 64 -1.79 -1.96 4.23
CA ILE A 64 -2.55 -2.08 2.99
C ILE A 64 -2.90 -3.55 2.70
N PHE A 65 -1.94 -4.46 2.81
CA PHE A 65 -2.18 -5.89 2.63
C PHE A 65 -3.21 -6.42 3.63
N ASN A 66 -3.10 -6.06 4.91
CA ASN A 66 -4.08 -6.46 5.93
C ASN A 66 -5.50 -5.98 5.59
N TYR A 67 -5.66 -4.72 5.17
CA TYR A 67 -6.96 -4.21 4.74
C TYR A 67 -7.52 -4.99 3.54
N ILE A 68 -6.70 -5.20 2.50
CA ILE A 68 -7.12 -5.91 1.30
C ILE A 68 -7.51 -7.35 1.64
N SER A 69 -6.68 -8.09 2.37
CA SER A 69 -6.96 -9.48 2.78
C SER A 69 -8.25 -9.58 3.59
N THR A 70 -8.47 -8.67 4.54
CA THR A 70 -9.70 -8.63 5.35
C THR A 70 -10.93 -8.32 4.50
N LYS A 71 -10.81 -7.42 3.52
CA LYS A 71 -11.94 -6.97 2.69
C LYS A 71 -12.27 -7.91 1.53
N VAL A 72 -11.27 -8.56 0.95
CA VAL A 72 -11.43 -9.43 -0.22
C VAL A 72 -11.75 -10.86 0.20
N GLY A 73 -11.36 -11.27 1.42
CA GLY A 73 -11.58 -12.61 1.93
C GLY A 73 -10.70 -13.62 1.21
N HIS A 74 -9.72 -14.15 1.93
CA HIS A 74 -9.19 -15.48 1.65
C HIS A 74 -9.81 -16.46 2.63
#